data_AF-A0A4U0ZNX6-F1
#
_entry.id   AF-A0A4U0ZNX6-F1
#
_cell.length_a   1.000
_cell.length_b   1.000
_cell.length_c   1.000
_cell.angle_alpha   90.00
_cell.angle_beta   90.00
_cell.angle_gamma   90.00
#
_symmetry.space_group_name_H-M   'P 1'
#
loop_
_entity.id
_entity.type
_entity.pdbx_description
1 polymer ?
#
loop_
_entity_poly.entity_id
_entity_poly.type
_entity_poly.pdbx_seq_one_letter_code
_entity_poly.pdbx_strand_id
1 'polypeptide(L)'
;MRSAKDILKDAIEASPKEALSDHVKTIVALRDKDYSWRDIADFLTERGVSTNHSKVFRFYQKNKGEKMTVIPTKDQYKKALEVLKPKMNANQLRMLEFHFKSHNRTVTFSQLADEVEYKGYEGANIHYGKLGRALGEETNFEFVQAEKRNEPFYASAIGTGINQDKKADFHFIMHHELADAIRELGWF
;
A
#
# COMPACT_ATOMS: atom_id res chain seq x y z
N MET A 1 -28.97 -1.30 38.21
CA MET A 1 -27.50 -1.22 38.14
C MET A 1 -27.05 -2.33 37.20
N ARG A 2 -26.39 -2.03 36.07
CA ARG A 2 -25.88 -3.08 35.17
C ARG A 2 -24.83 -3.90 35.92
N SER A 3 -24.87 -5.23 35.81
CA SER A 3 -23.89 -6.08 36.50
C SER A 3 -22.53 -6.00 35.80
N ALA A 4 -21.44 -6.29 36.52
CA ALA A 4 -20.10 -6.33 35.93
C ALA A 4 -20.00 -7.32 34.75
N LYS A 5 -20.85 -8.36 34.72
CA LYS A 5 -20.95 -9.30 33.60
C LYS A 5 -21.59 -8.67 32.36
N ASP A 6 -22.56 -7.78 32.55
CA ASP A 6 -23.23 -7.09 31.44
C ASP A 6 -22.29 -6.06 30.80
N ILE A 7 -21.49 -5.37 31.61
CA ILE A 7 -20.47 -4.42 31.13
C ILE A 7 -19.37 -5.15 30.33
N LEU A 8 -18.94 -6.33 30.79
CA LEU A 8 -17.94 -7.13 30.09
C LEU A 8 -18.48 -7.67 28.76
N LYS A 9 -19.74 -8.10 28.73
CA LYS A 9 -20.40 -8.57 27.50
C LYS A 9 -20.55 -7.44 26.49
N ASP A 10 -21.02 -6.27 26.92
CA ASP A 10 -21.16 -5.08 26.09
C ASP A 10 -19.79 -4.64 25.51
N ALA A 11 -18.71 -4.74 26.30
CA ALA A 11 -17.35 -4.40 25.84
C ALA A 11 -16.79 -5.39 24.79
N ILE A 12 -17.10 -6.69 24.93
CA ILE A 12 -16.72 -7.72 23.94
C ILE A 12 -17.54 -7.57 22.65
N GLU A 13 -18.83 -7.21 22.75
CA GLU A 13 -19.70 -6.96 21.60
C GLU A 13 -19.39 -5.62 20.90
N ALA A 14 -18.87 -4.63 21.63
CA ALA A 14 -18.44 -3.34 21.10
C ALA A 14 -17.03 -3.34 20.50
N SER A 15 -16.22 -4.37 20.78
CA SER A 15 -14.91 -4.53 20.14
C SER A 15 -15.12 -4.86 18.66
N PRO A 16 -14.46 -4.17 17.71
CA PRO A 16 -14.61 -4.48 16.30
C PRO A 16 -14.23 -5.95 16.09
N LYS A 17 -15.14 -6.76 15.54
CA LYS A 17 -14.79 -8.09 15.05
C LYS A 17 -13.79 -7.89 13.94
N GLU A 18 -12.52 -8.09 14.22
CA GLU A 18 -11.44 -7.95 13.25
C GLU A 18 -11.78 -8.80 12.03
N ALA A 19 -11.83 -8.17 10.86
CA ALA A 19 -12.24 -8.83 9.63
C ALA A 19 -11.05 -9.58 9.04
N LEU A 20 -11.31 -10.64 8.25
CA LEU A 20 -10.26 -11.35 7.52
C LEU A 20 -9.39 -10.41 6.66
N SER A 21 -9.96 -9.29 6.18
CA SER A 21 -9.26 -8.22 5.47
C SER A 21 -8.12 -7.60 6.27
N ASP A 22 -8.26 -7.54 7.59
CA ASP A 22 -7.31 -6.86 8.47
C ASP A 22 -6.08 -7.76 8.72
N HIS A 23 -6.18 -9.05 8.35
CA HIS A 23 -5.14 -10.06 8.57
C HIS A 23 -4.55 -10.64 7.27
N VAL A 24 -4.74 -9.98 6.12
CA VAL A 24 -4.14 -10.44 4.83
C VAL A 24 -2.64 -10.70 4.99
N LYS A 25 -1.90 -9.74 5.56
CA LYS A 25 -0.45 -9.82 5.79
C LYS A 25 -0.08 -11.07 6.61
N THR A 26 -0.82 -11.32 7.69
CA THR A 26 -0.62 -12.46 8.57
C THR A 26 -0.90 -13.79 7.85
N ILE A 27 -1.99 -13.87 7.08
CA ILE A 27 -2.37 -15.07 6.33
C ILE A 27 -1.31 -15.41 5.28
N VAL A 28 -0.81 -14.42 4.55
CA VAL A 28 0.26 -14.62 3.55
C VAL A 28 1.56 -15.05 4.23
N ALA A 29 2.01 -14.33 5.27
CA ALA A 29 3.27 -14.64 5.95
C ALA A 29 3.28 -16.03 6.61
N LEU A 30 2.16 -16.47 7.19
CA LEU A 30 2.03 -17.83 7.70
C LEU A 30 1.99 -18.85 6.57
N ARG A 31 1.35 -18.52 5.44
CA ARG A 31 1.31 -19.43 4.31
C ARG A 31 2.69 -19.63 3.66
N ASP A 32 3.49 -18.58 3.55
CA ASP A 32 4.86 -18.63 3.03
C ASP A 32 5.81 -19.45 3.91
N LYS A 33 5.47 -19.62 5.19
CA LYS A 33 6.15 -20.51 6.14
C LYS A 33 5.57 -21.93 6.18
N ASP A 34 4.82 -22.31 5.16
CA ASP A 34 4.19 -23.63 4.97
C ASP A 34 3.17 -24.04 6.05
N TYR A 35 2.64 -23.10 6.86
CA TYR A 35 1.54 -23.43 7.77
C TYR A 35 0.29 -23.86 7.00
N SER A 36 -0.45 -24.81 7.57
CA SER A 36 -1.68 -25.31 6.96
C SER A 36 -2.82 -24.31 7.12
N TRP A 37 -3.85 -24.41 6.28
CA TRP A 37 -5.04 -23.55 6.41
C TRP A 37 -5.79 -23.75 7.72
N ARG A 38 -5.60 -24.90 8.38
CA ARG A 38 -6.14 -25.14 9.72
C ARG A 38 -5.36 -24.33 10.74
N ASP A 39 -4.03 -24.44 10.74
CA ASP A 39 -3.17 -23.68 11.66
C ASP A 39 -3.38 -22.17 11.54
N ILE A 40 -3.53 -21.67 10.32
CA ILE A 40 -3.79 -20.25 10.07
C ILE A 40 -5.18 -19.85 10.58
N ALA A 41 -6.20 -20.68 10.39
CA ALA A 41 -7.54 -20.40 10.88
C ALA A 41 -7.62 -20.44 12.41
N ASP A 42 -6.91 -21.38 13.03
CA ASP A 42 -6.84 -21.51 14.48
C ASP A 42 -6.11 -20.30 15.08
N PHE A 43 -4.96 -19.91 14.51
CA PHE A 43 -4.21 -18.70 14.89
C PHE A 43 -5.08 -17.43 14.88
N LEU A 44 -5.91 -17.27 13.85
CA LEU A 44 -6.81 -16.13 13.70
C LEU A 44 -7.99 -16.19 14.68
N THR A 45 -8.54 -17.38 14.89
CA THR A 45 -9.66 -17.60 15.82
C THR A 45 -9.25 -17.33 17.27
N GLU A 46 -8.03 -17.75 17.67
CA GLU A 46 -7.43 -17.43 18.97
C GLU A 46 -7.29 -15.92 19.21
N ARG A 47 -7.24 -15.12 18.15
CA ARG A 47 -7.12 -13.66 18.18
C ARG A 47 -8.44 -12.92 17.97
N GLY A 48 -9.57 -13.64 17.98
CA GLY A 48 -10.91 -13.04 17.91
C GLY A 48 -11.49 -12.95 16.50
N VAL A 49 -10.80 -13.46 15.48
CA VAL A 49 -11.30 -13.46 14.09
C VAL A 49 -12.14 -14.71 13.85
N SER A 50 -13.45 -14.54 13.72
CA SER A 50 -14.36 -15.68 13.45
C SER A 50 -14.19 -16.22 12.02
N THR A 51 -13.32 -17.23 11.84
CA THR A 51 -13.01 -17.83 10.54
C THR A 51 -12.93 -19.36 10.60
N ASN A 52 -12.69 -20.00 9.45
CA ASN A 52 -12.35 -21.42 9.35
C ASN A 52 -11.40 -21.65 8.17
N HIS A 53 -10.74 -22.80 8.12
CA HIS A 53 -9.74 -23.13 7.09
C HIS A 53 -10.27 -22.96 5.65
N SER A 54 -11.56 -23.25 5.40
CA SER A 54 -12.18 -23.07 4.08
C SER A 54 -12.38 -21.58 3.74
N LYS A 55 -12.76 -20.75 4.72
CA LYS A 55 -12.86 -19.29 4.57
C LYS A 55 -11.50 -18.66 4.35
N VAL A 56 -10.49 -19.05 5.12
CA VAL A 56 -9.09 -18.58 4.96
C VAL A 56 -8.56 -18.97 3.59
N PHE A 57 -8.75 -20.20 3.14
CA PHE A 57 -8.32 -20.64 1.81
C PHE A 57 -9.02 -19.87 0.68
N ARG A 58 -10.35 -19.70 0.74
CA ARG A 58 -11.10 -18.92 -0.26
C ARG A 58 -10.69 -17.46 -0.25
N PHE A 59 -10.47 -16.90 0.94
CA PHE A 59 -9.97 -15.54 1.11
C PHE A 59 -8.58 -15.40 0.50
N TYR A 60 -7.66 -16.31 0.81
CA TYR A 60 -6.33 -16.34 0.23
C TYR A 60 -6.41 -16.48 -1.30
N GLN A 61 -7.20 -17.41 -1.84
CA GLN A 61 -7.41 -17.59 -3.29
C GLN A 61 -7.95 -16.33 -3.97
N LYS A 62 -8.91 -15.64 -3.35
CA LYS A 62 -9.48 -14.40 -3.86
C LYS A 62 -8.46 -13.26 -3.87
N ASN A 63 -7.56 -13.24 -2.89
CA ASN A 63 -6.48 -12.25 -2.76
C ASN A 63 -5.14 -12.80 -3.28
N LYS A 64 -5.14 -13.95 -3.99
CA LYS A 64 -3.96 -14.63 -4.50
C LYS A 64 -3.48 -13.86 -5.73
N GLY A 65 -2.69 -12.83 -5.48
CA GLY A 65 -2.32 -11.82 -6.45
C GLY A 65 -1.89 -10.51 -5.78
N GLU A 66 -2.35 -10.25 -4.56
CA GLU A 66 -1.69 -9.35 -3.63
C GLU A 66 -0.40 -10.02 -3.17
N LYS A 67 0.60 -10.08 -4.05
CA LYS A 67 1.98 -10.28 -3.60
C LYS A 67 2.23 -9.19 -2.57
N MET A 68 2.58 -9.62 -1.37
CA MET A 68 2.98 -8.76 -0.26
C MET A 68 4.24 -8.02 -0.71
N THR A 69 4.05 -6.86 -1.34
CA THR A 69 5.15 -5.96 -1.63
C THR A 69 5.65 -5.48 -0.27
N VAL A 70 6.85 -5.92 0.08
CA VAL A 70 7.50 -5.44 1.30
C VAL A 70 7.82 -3.97 1.05
N ILE A 71 7.07 -3.09 1.70
CA ILE A 71 7.30 -1.66 1.59
C ILE A 71 8.67 -1.36 2.23
N PRO A 72 9.58 -0.64 1.55
CA PRO A 72 10.86 -0.25 2.11
C PRO A 72 10.65 0.58 3.36
N THR A 73 11.55 0.40 4.32
CA THR A 73 11.58 1.22 5.53
C THR A 73 11.89 2.68 5.18
N LYS A 74 11.52 3.60 6.09
CA LYS A 74 11.88 5.01 6.02
C LYS A 74 13.38 5.22 5.73
N ASP A 75 14.26 4.48 6.41
CA ASP A 75 15.72 4.63 6.24
C ASP A 75 16.20 4.14 4.87
N GLN A 76 15.57 3.10 4.30
CA GLN A 76 15.84 2.66 2.93
C GLN A 76 15.39 3.70 1.91
N TYR A 77 14.17 4.24 2.07
CA TYR A 77 13.70 5.33 1.21
C TYR A 77 14.58 6.57 1.30
N LYS A 78 15.00 6.97 2.51
CA LYS A 78 15.88 8.12 2.70
C LYS A 78 17.19 7.97 1.91
N LYS A 79 17.88 6.84 2.06
CA LYS A 79 19.11 6.53 1.33
C LYS A 79 18.89 6.56 -0.18
N ALA A 80 17.82 5.94 -0.66
CA ALA A 80 17.49 5.93 -2.09
C ALA A 80 17.19 7.35 -2.61
N LEU A 81 16.44 8.15 -1.86
CA LEU A 81 16.13 9.54 -2.22
C LEU A 81 17.40 10.41 -2.31
N GLU A 82 18.34 10.26 -1.38
CA GLU A 82 19.63 10.97 -1.41
C GLU A 82 20.43 10.62 -2.68
N VAL A 83 20.47 9.35 -3.07
CA VAL A 83 21.13 8.88 -4.31
C VAL A 83 20.42 9.39 -5.57
N LEU A 84 19.09 9.44 -5.54
CA LEU A 84 18.28 9.79 -6.71
C LEU A 84 18.11 11.29 -6.90
N LYS A 85 18.20 12.11 -5.85
CA LYS A 85 18.00 13.57 -5.90
C LYS A 85 18.73 14.26 -7.07
N PRO A 86 20.03 14.04 -7.33
CA PRO A 86 20.72 14.67 -8.46
C PRO A 86 20.27 14.16 -9.84
N LYS A 87 19.58 13.01 -9.91
CA LYS A 87 19.09 12.37 -11.14
C LYS A 87 17.63 12.73 -11.46
N MET A 88 16.90 13.30 -10.50
CA MET A 88 15.50 13.69 -10.69
C MET A 88 15.39 14.95 -11.54
N ASN A 89 14.48 14.93 -12.52
CA ASN A 89 14.15 16.16 -13.25
C ASN A 89 13.14 17.03 -12.47
N ALA A 90 13.00 18.29 -12.90
CA ALA A 90 12.13 19.27 -12.23
C ALA A 90 10.67 18.78 -12.12
N ASN A 91 10.11 18.18 -13.17
CA ASN A 91 8.73 17.72 -13.16
C ASN A 91 8.53 16.52 -12.23
N GLN A 92 9.49 15.60 -12.14
CA GLN A 92 9.46 14.50 -11.18
C GLN A 92 9.46 15.03 -9.74
N LEU A 93 10.30 16.03 -9.46
CA LEU A 93 10.36 16.62 -8.13
C LEU A 93 9.06 17.37 -7.78
N ARG A 94 8.49 18.14 -8.72
CA ARG A 94 7.21 18.84 -8.54
C ARG A 94 6.04 17.87 -8.31
N MET A 95 5.95 16.80 -9.10
CA MET A 95 4.94 15.76 -8.89
C MET A 95 5.08 15.09 -7.52
N LEU A 96 6.32 14.79 -7.08
CA LEU A 96 6.58 14.20 -5.77
C LEU A 96 6.19 15.16 -4.63
N GLU A 97 6.52 16.44 -4.76
CA GLU A 97 6.12 17.50 -3.83
C GLU A 97 4.60 17.62 -3.72
N PHE A 98 3.92 17.74 -4.85
CA PHE A 98 2.47 17.87 -4.90
C PHE A 98 1.78 16.66 -4.26
N HIS A 99 2.25 15.45 -4.56
CA HIS A 99 1.73 14.23 -3.95
C HIS A 99 1.99 14.20 -2.43
N PHE A 100 3.18 14.60 -1.98
CA PHE A 100 3.51 14.68 -0.55
C PHE A 100 2.63 15.70 0.21
N LYS A 101 2.30 16.83 -0.42
CA LYS A 101 1.50 17.93 0.16
C LYS A 101 -0.01 17.72 0.05
N SER A 102 -0.46 16.84 -0.84
CA SER A 102 -1.88 16.56 -1.05
C SER A 102 -2.56 15.97 0.20
N HIS A 103 -3.85 16.23 0.35
CA HIS A 103 -4.63 15.71 1.46
C HIS A 103 -4.54 14.18 1.52
N ASN A 104 -4.25 13.64 2.72
CA ASN A 104 -3.95 12.22 2.94
C ASN A 104 -2.89 11.64 1.99
N ARG A 105 -2.02 12.48 1.40
CA ARG A 105 -1.01 12.10 0.39
C ARG A 105 -1.63 11.27 -0.72
N THR A 106 -2.79 11.71 -1.19
CA THR A 106 -3.58 11.02 -2.19
C THR A 106 -3.72 11.92 -3.41
N VAL A 107 -3.45 11.37 -4.60
CA VAL A 107 -3.55 12.07 -5.88
C VAL A 107 -4.13 11.18 -6.96
N THR A 108 -4.56 11.77 -8.06
CA THR A 108 -4.76 11.06 -9.34
C THR A 108 -3.62 11.40 -10.31
N PHE A 109 -3.38 10.56 -11.31
CA PHE A 109 -2.38 10.88 -12.35
C PHE A 109 -2.77 12.11 -13.19
N SER A 110 -4.07 12.44 -13.28
CA SER A 110 -4.52 13.68 -13.89
C SER A 110 -4.10 14.89 -13.05
N GLN A 111 -4.27 14.84 -11.72
CA GLN A 111 -3.80 15.91 -10.84
C GLN A 111 -2.28 16.08 -10.90
N LEU A 112 -1.52 14.97 -10.97
CA LEU A 112 -0.08 15.04 -11.19
C LEU A 112 0.27 15.69 -12.53
N ALA A 113 -0.49 15.41 -13.58
CA ALA A 113 -0.29 16.00 -14.90
C ALA A 113 -0.60 17.50 -14.89
N ASP A 114 -1.70 17.91 -14.26
CA ASP A 114 -2.10 19.30 -14.12
C ASP A 114 -1.03 20.12 -13.39
N GLU A 115 -0.45 19.58 -12.31
CA GLU A 115 0.64 20.24 -11.56
C GLU A 115 1.83 20.56 -12.45
N VAL A 116 2.19 19.68 -13.39
CA VAL A 116 3.37 19.88 -14.27
C VAL A 116 3.00 20.25 -15.71
N GLU A 117 1.77 20.72 -15.91
CA GLU A 117 1.24 21.24 -17.19
C GLU A 117 1.31 20.23 -18.36
N TYR A 118 1.19 18.94 -18.06
CA TYR A 118 1.02 17.93 -19.09
C TYR A 118 -0.43 17.92 -19.61
N LYS A 119 -0.59 17.74 -20.93
CA LYS A 119 -1.91 17.72 -21.58
C LYS A 119 -2.82 16.55 -21.16
N GLY A 120 -2.29 15.58 -20.41
CA GLY A 120 -2.99 14.37 -20.00
C GLY A 120 -2.18 13.54 -19.02
N TYR A 121 -2.86 12.59 -18.38
CA TYR A 121 -2.31 11.74 -17.33
C TYR A 121 -1.19 10.82 -17.83
N GLU A 122 -1.10 10.56 -19.15
CA GLU A 122 -0.09 9.69 -19.75
C GLU A 122 1.34 10.21 -19.52
N GLY A 123 1.54 11.53 -19.63
CA GLY A 123 2.83 12.16 -19.38
C GLY A 123 3.27 11.98 -17.93
N ALA A 124 2.35 12.26 -16.99
CA ALA A 124 2.60 12.06 -15.57
C ALA A 124 2.87 10.58 -15.27
N ASN A 125 2.09 9.66 -15.83
CA ASN A 125 2.26 8.22 -15.64
C ASN A 125 3.65 7.74 -16.10
N ILE A 126 4.14 8.21 -17.26
CA ILE A 126 5.48 7.90 -17.75
C ILE A 126 6.56 8.42 -16.79
N HIS A 127 6.50 9.71 -16.43
CA HIS A 127 7.57 10.35 -15.65
C HIS A 127 7.59 9.89 -14.20
N TYR A 128 6.41 9.72 -13.60
CA TYR A 128 6.25 9.22 -12.24
C TYR A 128 6.51 7.71 -12.16
N GLY A 129 6.16 6.95 -13.20
CA GLY A 129 6.56 5.55 -13.35
C GLY A 129 8.09 5.38 -13.43
N LYS A 130 8.79 6.25 -14.18
CA LYS A 130 10.27 6.27 -14.20
C LYS A 130 10.88 6.58 -12.84
N LEU A 131 10.29 7.53 -12.09
CA LEU A 131 10.72 7.83 -10.72
C LEU A 131 10.49 6.61 -9.82
N GLY A 132 9.32 5.99 -9.90
CA GLY A 132 8.99 4.81 -9.11
C GLY A 132 9.90 3.62 -9.43
N ARG A 133 10.24 3.42 -10.70
CA ARG A 133 11.21 2.41 -11.11
C ARG A 133 12.57 2.64 -10.47
N ALA A 134 13.12 3.85 -10.61
CA ALA A 134 14.42 4.19 -10.04
C ALA A 134 14.42 4.02 -8.52
N LEU A 135 13.36 4.48 -7.85
CA LEU A 135 13.21 4.32 -6.40
C LEU A 135 13.16 2.84 -6.00
N GLY A 136 12.36 2.05 -6.70
CA GLY A 136 12.22 0.63 -6.42
C GLY A 136 13.50 -0.17 -6.67
N GLU A 137 14.24 0.15 -7.74
CA GLU A 137 15.56 -0.46 -8.00
C GLU A 137 16.56 -0.16 -6.88
N GLU A 138 16.63 1.09 -6.39
CA GLU A 138 17.52 1.48 -5.28
C GLU A 138 17.12 0.84 -3.94
N THR A 139 15.82 0.59 -3.71
CA THR A 139 15.33 -0.02 -2.47
C THR A 139 15.16 -1.55 -2.54
N ASN A 140 15.43 -2.18 -3.69
CA ASN A 140 15.07 -3.57 -3.99
C ASN A 140 13.58 -3.88 -3.78
N PHE A 141 12.71 -2.94 -4.19
CA PHE A 141 11.26 -3.08 -4.11
C PHE A 141 10.75 -4.08 -5.14
N GLU A 142 9.87 -4.98 -4.70
CA GLU A 142 9.14 -5.85 -5.62
C GLU A 142 7.93 -5.11 -6.21
N PHE A 143 7.96 -4.82 -7.51
CA PHE A 143 6.88 -4.09 -8.17
C PHE A 143 5.60 -4.91 -8.31
N VAL A 144 4.45 -4.25 -8.09
CA VAL A 144 3.13 -4.83 -8.34
C VAL A 144 2.95 -5.06 -9.84
N GLN A 145 2.42 -6.22 -10.22
CA GLN A 145 2.11 -6.52 -11.62
C GLN A 145 0.86 -5.75 -12.06
N ALA A 146 0.91 -5.14 -13.25
CA ALA A 146 -0.26 -4.46 -13.79
C ALA A 146 -1.29 -5.49 -14.29
N GLU A 147 -2.56 -5.35 -13.90
CA GLU A 147 -3.61 -6.32 -14.28
C GLU A 147 -3.82 -6.46 -15.80
N LYS A 148 -3.58 -5.37 -16.55
CA LYS A 148 -3.87 -5.26 -17.98
C LYS A 148 -2.63 -5.20 -18.88
N ARG A 149 -1.43 -5.22 -18.29
CA ARG A 149 -0.16 -5.07 -19.03
C ARG A 149 0.82 -6.13 -18.57
N ASN A 150 1.63 -6.64 -19.49
CA ASN A 150 2.68 -7.62 -19.17
C ASN A 150 3.93 -6.96 -18.56
N GLU A 151 3.77 -5.79 -17.95
CA GLU A 151 4.84 -5.00 -17.35
C GLU A 151 4.46 -4.60 -15.92
N PRO A 152 5.42 -4.48 -15.00
CA PRO A 152 5.14 -4.04 -13.64
C PRO A 152 4.62 -2.59 -13.60
N PHE A 153 3.74 -2.32 -12.65
CA PHE A 153 3.34 -0.96 -12.30
C PHE A 153 4.44 -0.30 -11.47
N TYR A 154 5.43 0.30 -12.12
CA TYR A 154 6.62 0.84 -11.44
C TYR A 154 6.33 1.92 -10.40
N ALA A 155 5.26 2.69 -10.56
CA ALA A 155 4.87 3.67 -9.56
C ALA A 155 4.48 3.02 -8.21
N SER A 156 4.23 1.70 -8.16
CA SER A 156 3.97 0.99 -6.90
C SER A 156 5.07 1.12 -5.84
N ALA A 157 6.30 1.46 -6.21
CA ALA A 157 7.36 1.77 -5.24
C ALA A 157 7.15 3.10 -4.51
N ILE A 158 6.27 3.97 -5.00
CA ILE A 158 5.96 5.27 -4.40
C ILE A 158 4.70 5.21 -3.53
N GLY A 159 3.74 4.37 -3.91
CA GLY A 159 2.43 4.33 -3.27
C GLY A 159 1.56 3.18 -3.76
N THR A 160 0.35 3.10 -3.21
CA THR A 160 -0.65 2.11 -3.55
C THR A 160 -1.85 2.76 -4.24
N GLY A 161 -2.30 2.15 -5.34
CA GLY A 161 -3.54 2.53 -6.00
C GLY A 161 -4.75 1.95 -5.28
N ILE A 162 -5.77 2.77 -5.01
CA ILE A 162 -7.09 2.31 -4.58
C ILE A 162 -8.07 2.55 -5.74
N ASN A 163 -8.58 1.47 -6.31
CA ASN A 163 -9.73 1.54 -7.20
C ASN A 163 -11.00 1.50 -6.34
N GLN A 164 -11.52 2.68 -5.98
CA GLN A 164 -12.89 2.77 -5.46
C GLN A 164 -13.85 2.66 -6.65
N ASP A 165 -14.31 1.46 -6.97
CA ASP A 165 -15.20 1.14 -8.09
C ASP A 165 -14.64 1.37 -9.51
N LYS A 166 -15.12 0.55 -10.46
CA LYS A 166 -14.70 0.56 -11.88
C LYS A 166 -14.96 1.88 -12.64
N LYS A 167 -15.55 2.89 -11.98
CA LYS A 167 -15.97 4.17 -12.55
C LYS A 167 -15.35 5.39 -11.88
N ALA A 168 -14.70 5.25 -10.71
CA ALA A 168 -14.06 6.40 -10.08
C ALA A 168 -12.61 6.57 -10.58
N ASP A 169 -12.09 7.77 -10.40
CA ASP A 169 -10.70 8.09 -10.71
C ASP A 169 -9.75 7.20 -9.91
N PHE A 170 -8.66 6.78 -10.54
CA PHE A 170 -7.60 6.01 -9.89
C PHE A 170 -6.91 6.88 -8.84
N HIS A 171 -7.23 6.63 -7.56
CA HIS A 171 -6.59 7.31 -6.44
C HIS A 171 -5.31 6.59 -6.07
N PHE A 172 -4.24 7.36 -5.93
CA PHE A 172 -2.90 6.88 -5.68
C PHE A 172 -2.39 7.49 -4.38
N ILE A 173 -2.11 6.63 -3.39
CA ILE A 173 -1.74 7.04 -2.03
C ILE A 173 -0.27 6.75 -1.79
N MET A 174 0.50 7.77 -1.42
CA MET A 174 1.92 7.61 -1.09
C MET A 174 2.15 6.65 0.08
N HIS A 175 3.20 5.84 0.00
CA HIS A 175 3.65 5.02 1.13
C HIS A 175 4.04 5.91 2.31
N HIS A 176 3.60 5.56 3.50
CA HIS A 176 3.85 6.37 4.69
C HIS A 176 5.35 6.46 5.02
N GLU A 177 6.10 5.39 4.78
CA GLU A 177 7.54 5.32 4.98
C GLU A 177 8.29 6.27 4.04
N LEU A 178 7.83 6.38 2.79
CA LEU A 178 8.39 7.32 1.83
C LEU A 178 8.11 8.77 2.25
N ALA A 179 6.89 9.05 2.70
CA ALA A 179 6.53 10.37 3.19
C ALA A 179 7.34 10.77 4.42
N ASP A 180 7.58 9.83 5.35
CA ASP A 180 8.40 10.08 6.53
C ASP A 180 9.86 10.33 6.15
N ALA A 181 10.39 9.63 5.15
CA ALA A 181 11.74 9.87 4.63
C ALA A 181 11.87 11.26 4.01
N ILE A 182 10.90 11.67 3.18
CA ILE A 182 10.86 13.02 2.57
C ILE A 182 10.81 14.11 3.65
N ARG A 183 10.00 13.90 4.69
CA ARG A 183 9.90 14.84 5.83
C ARG A 183 11.20 14.95 6.60
N GLU A 184 11.87 13.83 6.88
CA GLU A 184 13.14 13.82 7.59
C GLU A 184 14.27 14.48 6.78
N LEU A 185 14.24 14.34 5.45
CA LEU A 185 15.18 15.02 4.56
C LEU A 185 14.93 16.53 4.43
N GLY A 186 13.78 17.03 4.89
CA GLY A 186 13.43 18.46 4.81
C GLY A 186 13.31 18.96 3.36
N TRP A 187 12.91 18.11 2.42
CA TRP A 187 12.82 18.50 1.01
C TRP A 187 11.68 19.48 0.71
N PHE A 188 10.58 19.43 1.48
CA PHE A 188 9.32 20.15 1.21
C PHE A 188 8.63 20.68 2.46
#